data_AF-A0A383RF47-F1
#
_entry.id   AF-A0A383RF47-F1
#
_cell.length_a   1.000
_cell.length_b   1.000
_cell.length_c   1.000
_cell.angle_alpha   90.00
_cell.angle_beta   90.00
_cell.angle_gamma   90.00
#
_symmetry.space_group_name_H-M   'P 1'
#
loop_
_entity.id
_entity.type
_entity.pdbx_description
1 polymer ?
#
loop_
_entity_poly.entity_id
_entity_poly.type
_entity_poly.pdbx_seq_one_letter_code
_entity_poly.pdbx_strand_id
1 'polypeptide(L)'
;MSTASLKKFIGKYVFVRIKGQNKGFPSFVQEVVVRQGRGWITLWKCFKCAGPVQILYRTNQIASIRVVDDPLSENKCNSSRGTRKQK
;
A
#
# COMPACT_ATOMS: atom_id res chain seq x y z
N MET A 1 9.34 -12.66 2.95
CA MET A 1 8.45 -12.45 4.11
C MET A 1 7.47 -13.60 4.17
N SER A 2 7.14 -14.09 5.37
CA SER A 2 6.15 -15.17 5.52
C SER A 2 4.73 -14.61 5.44
N THR A 3 3.79 -15.39 4.91
CA THR A 3 2.36 -15.01 4.86
C THR A 3 1.77 -14.85 6.26
N ALA A 4 2.20 -15.69 7.22
CA ALA A 4 1.76 -15.62 8.61
C ALA A 4 2.12 -14.27 9.26
N SER A 5 3.36 -13.79 9.05
CA SER A 5 3.80 -12.49 9.56
C SER A 5 3.05 -11.32 8.93
N LEU A 6 2.49 -11.47 7.73
CA LEU A 6 1.73 -10.43 7.05
C LEU A 6 0.29 -10.31 7.55
N LYS A 7 -0.29 -11.38 8.11
CA LYS A 7 -1.67 -11.35 8.64
C LYS A 7 -1.86 -10.31 9.75
N LYS A 8 -0.81 -9.98 10.52
CA LYS A 8 -0.88 -8.96 11.60
C LYS A 8 -1.14 -7.53 11.11
N PHE A 9 -1.02 -7.29 9.80
CA PHE A 9 -1.26 -6.00 9.18
C PHE A 9 -2.67 -5.87 8.60
N ILE A 10 -3.48 -6.94 8.57
CA ILE A 10 -4.88 -6.89 8.11
C ILE A 10 -5.63 -5.82 8.91
N GLY A 11 -6.37 -4.96 8.20
CA GLY A 11 -7.13 -3.87 8.79
C GLY A 11 -6.30 -2.64 9.16
N LYS A 12 -5.02 -2.58 8.78
CA LYS A 12 -4.12 -1.45 9.11
C LYS A 12 -3.70 -0.68 7.87
N TYR A 13 -3.47 0.62 8.07
CA TYR A 13 -2.72 1.44 7.13
C TYR A 13 -1.23 1.15 7.26
N VAL A 14 -0.58 0.96 6.12
CA VAL A 14 0.80 0.54 6.02
C VAL A 14 1.53 1.30 4.93
N PHE A 15 2.85 1.37 5.04
CA PHE A 15 3.73 1.70 3.94
C PHE A 15 4.36 0.41 3.42
N VAL A 16 4.10 0.08 2.16
CA VAL A 16 4.57 -1.14 1.50
C VAL A 16 5.65 -0.81 0.49
N ARG A 17 6.70 -1.63 0.44
CA ARG A 17 7.68 -1.64 -0.66
C ARG A 17 7.62 -2.98 -1.37
N ILE A 18 7.51 -2.93 -2.70
CA ILE A 18 7.53 -4.11 -3.56
C ILE A 18 8.96 -4.36 -4.05
N LYS A 19 9.37 -5.63 -4.11
CA LYS A 19 10.68 -6.03 -4.65
C LYS A 19 10.82 -5.54 -6.10
N GLY A 20 11.99 -5.00 -6.43
CA GLY A 20 12.25 -4.43 -7.75
C GLY A 20 11.64 -3.05 -7.98
N GLN A 21 10.85 -2.50 -7.03
CA GLN A 21 10.38 -1.11 -7.10
C GLN A 21 11.25 -0.20 -6.24
N ASN A 22 11.64 0.94 -6.83
CA ASN A 22 12.47 1.94 -6.17
C ASN A 22 11.72 2.71 -5.07
N LYS A 23 10.40 2.87 -5.23
CA LYS A 23 9.55 3.61 -4.28
C LYS A 23 8.50 2.68 -3.67
N GLY A 24 8.31 2.81 -2.35
CA GLY A 24 7.15 2.24 -1.69
C GLY A 24 5.92 3.14 -1.83
N PHE A 25 4.80 2.68 -1.29
CA PHE A 25 3.56 3.46 -1.27
C PHE A 25 2.74 3.18 -0.02
N PRO A 26 2.01 4.19 0.49
CA PRO A 26 1.00 3.99 1.52
C PRO A 26 -0.17 3.15 0.96
N SER A 27 -0.70 2.27 1.78
CA SER A 27 -1.78 1.37 1.41
C SER A 27 -2.56 0.90 2.63
N PHE A 28 -3.78 0.44 2.45
CA PHE A 28 -4.54 -0.27 3.47
C PHE A 28 -4.57 -1.77 3.15
N VAL A 29 -4.26 -2.61 4.14
CA VAL A 29 -4.27 -4.07 3.97
C VAL A 29 -5.68 -4.60 4.24
N GLN A 30 -6.36 -5.04 3.18
CA GLN A 30 -7.70 -5.62 3.31
C GLN A 30 -7.65 -7.09 3.75
N GLU A 31 -6.80 -7.88 3.12
CA GLU A 31 -6.81 -9.33 3.29
C GLU A 31 -5.42 -9.92 3.03
N VAL A 32 -5.09 -10.99 3.76
CA VAL A 32 -3.92 -11.84 3.49
C VAL A 32 -4.34 -13.30 3.53
N VAL A 33 -4.30 -13.97 2.38
CA VAL A 33 -4.77 -15.36 2.20
C VAL A 33 -3.73 -16.26 1.57
N VAL A 34 -3.87 -17.56 1.80
CA VAL A 34 -3.13 -18.59 1.06
C VAL A 34 -4.11 -19.27 0.12
N ARG A 35 -3.83 -19.24 -1.19
CA ARG A 35 -4.61 -19.94 -2.21
C ARG A 35 -3.67 -20.85 -2.99
N GLN A 36 -4.01 -22.14 -3.09
CA GLN A 36 -3.21 -23.15 -3.79
C GLN A 36 -1.72 -23.15 -3.35
N GLY A 37 -1.47 -23.10 -2.04
CA GLY A 37 -0.11 -23.06 -1.48
C GLY A 37 0.66 -21.76 -1.69
N ARG A 38 0.06 -20.73 -2.31
CA ARG A 38 0.70 -19.43 -2.57
C ARG A 38 0.05 -18.35 -1.71
N GLY A 39 0.86 -17.53 -1.05
CA GLY A 39 0.40 -16.40 -0.26
C GLY A 39 0.09 -15.18 -1.12
N TRP A 40 -1.03 -14.54 -0.83
CA TRP A 40 -1.50 -13.32 -1.49
C TRP A 40 -1.85 -12.26 -0.44
N ILE A 41 -1.65 -10.99 -0.81
CA ILE A 41 -2.03 -9.83 -0.01
C ILE A 41 -2.81 -8.86 -0.89
N THR A 42 -3.94 -8.42 -0.37
CA THR A 42 -4.82 -7.44 -0.99
C THR A 42 -4.57 -6.07 -0.37
N LEU A 43 -4.17 -5.12 -1.21
CA LEU A 43 -3.76 -3.77 -0.85
C LEU A 43 -4.65 -2.74 -1.54
N TRP A 44 -5.16 -1.76 -0.80
CA TRP A 44 -5.83 -0.60 -1.39
C TRP A 44 -4.84 0.52 -1.61
N LYS A 45 -4.79 1.05 -2.82
CA LYS A 45 -3.93 2.17 -3.18
C LYS A 45 -4.78 3.25 -3.84
N CYS A 46 -4.70 4.47 -3.31
CA CYS A 46 -5.33 5.61 -3.94
C CYS A 46 -4.45 6.13 -5.09
N PHE A 47 -5.01 6.20 -6.29
CA PHE A 47 -4.40 6.88 -7.42
C PHE A 47 -5.13 8.19 -7.68
N LYS A 48 -4.38 9.26 -7.95
CA LYS A 48 -4.93 10.61 -8.16
C LYS A 48 -6.05 10.66 -9.21
N CYS A 49 -5.95 9.87 -10.27
CA CYS A 49 -6.88 9.92 -11.40
C CYS A 49 -7.91 8.78 -11.44
N ALA A 50 -7.74 7.74 -10.60
CA ALA A 50 -8.58 6.53 -10.66
C ALA A 50 -9.29 6.23 -9.33
N GLY A 51 -9.06 7.03 -8.29
CA GLY A 51 -9.61 6.78 -6.96
C GLY A 51 -8.95 5.59 -6.26
N PRO A 52 -9.62 4.96 -5.28
CA PRO A 52 -9.11 3.80 -4.58
C PRO A 52 -9.13 2.58 -5.51
N VAL A 53 -7.96 2.01 -5.75
CA VAL A 53 -7.79 0.79 -6.56
C VAL A 53 -7.32 -0.34 -5.66
N GLN A 54 -7.96 -1.49 -5.79
CA GLN A 54 -7.55 -2.73 -5.14
C GLN A 54 -6.46 -3.42 -5.96
N ILE A 55 -5.34 -3.73 -5.32
CA ILE A 55 -4.19 -4.39 -5.95
C ILE A 55 -3.89 -5.68 -5.20
N LEU A 56 -3.70 -6.76 -5.97
CA LEU A 56 -3.33 -8.06 -5.44
C LEU A 56 -1.84 -8.33 -5.71
N TYR A 57 -1.07 -8.62 -4.66
CA TYR A 57 0.34 -9.02 -4.77
C TYR A 57 0.57 -10.40 -4.18
N ARG A 58 1.59 -11.10 -4.67
CA ARG A 58 2.12 -12.27 -3.95
C ARG A 58 2.89 -11.80 -2.73
N THR A 59 2.74 -12.49 -1.61
CA THR A 59 3.43 -12.14 -0.36
C THR A 59 4.95 -12.17 -0.49
N ASN A 60 5.49 -13.01 -1.37
CA ASN A 60 6.91 -13.10 -1.65
C ASN A 60 7.47 -11.90 -2.46
N GLN A 61 6.60 -11.09 -3.09
CA GLN A 61 6.96 -9.85 -3.78
C GLN A 61 7.07 -8.66 -2.82
N ILE A 62 6.54 -8.76 -1.60
CA ILE A 62 6.67 -7.71 -0.60
C ILE A 62 8.13 -7.70 -0.09
N ALA A 63 8.82 -6.57 -0.29
CA ALA A 63 10.16 -6.34 0.22
C ALA A 63 10.12 -5.93 1.70
N SER A 64 9.29 -4.95 2.03
CA SER A 64 9.07 -4.49 3.40
C SER A 64 7.65 -3.94 3.58
N ILE A 65 7.18 -3.95 4.83
CA ILE A 65 5.88 -3.42 5.23
C ILE A 65 6.01 -2.88 6.66
N ARG A 66 5.46 -1.69 6.91
CA ARG A 66 5.39 -1.08 8.25
C ARG A 66 4.04 -0.43 8.46
N VAL A 67 3.52 -0.44 9.69
CA VAL A 67 2.30 0.31 10.04
C VAL A 67 2.60 1.80 9.92
N VAL A 68 1.60 2.56 9.51
CA VAL A 68 1.64 4.02 9.49
C VAL A 68 0.53 4.53 10.40
N ASP A 69 0.90 5.31 11.42
CA ASP A 69 -0.05 5.84 12.40
C ASP A 69 -0.90 6.99 11.83
N ASP A 70 -0.32 7.80 10.95
CA ASP A 70 -1.03 8.84 10.20
C ASP A 70 -0.92 8.59 8.68
N PRO A 71 -1.92 7.91 8.07
CA PRO A 71 -1.91 7.59 6.65
C PRO A 71 -1.99 8.83 5.75
N LEU A 72 -2.42 9.99 6.25
CA LEU A 72 -2.52 11.23 5.47
C LEU A 72 -1.17 11.93 5.34
N SER A 73 -0.31 11.84 6.36
CA SER A 73 1.06 12.39 6.31
C SER A 73 1.94 11.73 5.24
N GLU A 74 1.74 10.42 5.00
CA GLU A 74 2.46 9.62 4.00
C GLU A 74 1.70 9.52 2.67
N ASN A 75 0.37 9.67 2.67
CA ASN A 75 -0.41 9.98 1.47
C ASN A 75 -0.19 11.45 1.09
N LYS A 76 0.99 11.74 0.55
CA LYS A 76 1.13 12.86 -0.39
C LYS A 76 0.41 12.54 -1.71
N CYS A 77 -0.89 12.25 -1.65
CA CYS A 77 -1.79 12.68 -2.70
C CYS A 77 -1.82 14.21 -2.62
N ASN A 78 -0.73 14.86 -3.04
CA ASN A 78 -0.70 16.28 -3.25
C ASN A 78 -1.81 16.56 -4.27
N SER A 79 -2.98 17.00 -3.78
CA SER A 79 -3.82 17.91 -4.52
C SER A 79 -2.99 19.17 -4.68
N SER A 80 -2.11 19.18 -5.68
CA SER A 80 -1.51 20.41 -6.18
C SER A 80 -2.62 21.20 -6.89
N ARG A 81 -3.55 21.72 -6.08
CA ARG A 81 -4.50 22.78 -6.41
C ARG A 81 -4.39 23.80 -5.28
N GLY A 82 -3.88 24.98 -5.63
CA GLY A 82 -3.59 26.11 -4.73
C GLY A 82 -2.10 26.14 -4.41
N THR A 83 -1.24 26.95 -5.02
CA THR A 83 -1.44 28.30 -5.57
C THR A 83 -0.53 28.53 -6.77
N ARG A 84 -1.09 28.63 -7.98
CA ARG A 84 -0.42 29.36 -9.06
C ARG A 84 -0.70 30.84 -8.80
N LYS A 85 0.16 31.53 -8.04
CA LYS A 85 0.22 32.99 -8.10
C LYS A 85 0.68 33.32 -9.51
N GLN A 86 -0.28 33.66 -10.39
CA GLN A 86 0.04 34.40 -11.60
C GLN A 86 0.49 35.79 -11.13
N LYS A 87 1.73 36.12 -11.48
CA LYS A 87 2.27 37.46 -11.40
C LYS A 87 2.27 38.03 -12.82
#